data_AF-A0A838X3Q4-F1
#
_entry.id   AF-A0A838X3Q4-F1
#
_cell.length_a   1.000
_cell.length_b   1.000
_cell.length_c   1.000
_cell.angle_alpha   90.00
_cell.angle_beta   90.00
_cell.angle_gamma   90.00
#
_symmetry.space_group_name_H-M   'P 1'
#
loop_
_entity.id
_entity.type
_entity.pdbx_description
1 polymer ?
#
loop_
_entity_poly.entity_id
_entity_poly.type
_entity_poly.pdbx_seq_one_letter_code
_entity_poly.pdbx_strand_id
1 'polypeptide(L)'
;MATATPVAAVGYRQDYGTAQLPGVIGTKWGWSDDRTSLHASASYGEDFSVSAHTFGPAAQLTADVLGAFAHQNPALHRAIDDTATAVHQAVDTVTSSAAPGDVHRAIDDAAWRAHEIVP
;
A
#
# COMPACT_ATOMS: atom_id res chain seq x y z
N MET A 1 6.69 10.88 17.10
CA MET A 1 8.02 10.68 16.49
C MET A 1 8.12 11.25 15.09
N ALA A 2 7.31 12.27 14.75
CA ALA A 2 7.60 13.07 13.56
C ALA A 2 9.01 13.69 13.65
N THR A 3 9.46 13.93 14.88
CA THR A 3 10.83 14.26 15.23
C THR A 3 11.45 13.14 16.06
N ALA A 4 12.60 12.64 15.61
CA ALA A 4 13.46 11.70 16.33
C ALA A 4 14.91 12.17 16.17
N THR A 5 15.74 11.95 17.18
CA THR A 5 17.18 12.21 17.04
C THR A 5 17.77 11.21 16.03
N PRO A 6 18.73 11.60 15.16
CA PRO A 6 19.33 10.68 14.19
C PRO A 6 19.99 9.45 14.84
N VAL A 7 20.41 9.61 16.10
CA VAL A 7 21.04 8.58 16.93
C VAL A 7 20.33 8.55 18.28
N ALA A 8 20.02 7.36 18.77
CA ALA A 8 19.44 7.14 20.09
C ALA A 8 20.45 7.51 21.19
N ALA A 9 19.99 7.70 22.42
CA ALA A 9 20.86 8.01 23.57
C ALA A 9 21.99 6.99 23.79
N VAL A 10 21.78 5.73 23.39
CA VAL A 10 22.76 4.63 23.48
C VAL A 10 23.71 4.56 22.27
N GLY A 11 23.68 5.56 21.38
CA GLY A 11 24.57 5.67 20.23
C GLY A 11 24.15 4.85 19.00
N TYR A 12 22.94 4.28 18.98
CA TYR A 12 22.45 3.49 17.85
C TYR A 12 21.72 4.34 16.81
N ARG A 13 22.02 4.15 15.52
CA ARG A 13 21.40 4.94 14.45
C ARG A 13 19.92 4.61 14.29
N GLN A 14 19.15 5.63 13.93
CA GLN A 14 17.69 5.58 13.80
C GLN A 14 17.28 5.96 12.37
N ASP A 15 17.73 5.17 11.39
CA ASP A 15 17.57 5.45 9.96
C ASP A 15 17.42 4.18 9.11
N TYR A 16 16.73 3.17 9.61
CA TYR A 16 16.58 1.87 8.92
C TYR A 16 15.12 1.39 8.82
N GLY A 17 14.91 0.34 8.03
CA GLY A 17 13.64 -0.35 7.89
C GLY A 17 12.57 0.52 7.24
N THR A 18 11.38 0.56 7.84
CA THR A 18 10.23 1.36 7.39
C THR A 18 10.48 2.86 7.36
N ALA A 19 11.56 3.36 7.97
CA ALA A 19 11.96 4.77 7.84
C ALA A 19 12.37 5.17 6.43
N GLN A 20 12.76 4.19 5.61
CA GLN A 20 13.28 4.42 4.25
C GLN A 20 12.15 4.47 3.19
N LEU A 21 10.89 4.29 3.60
CA LEU A 21 9.77 4.32 2.67
C LEU A 21 9.37 5.77 2.32
N PRO A 22 9.00 6.05 1.07
CA PRO A 22 8.46 7.36 0.68
C PRO A 22 7.21 7.73 1.49
N GLY A 23 7.03 9.02 1.78
CA GLY A 23 5.83 9.53 2.47
C GLY A 23 5.77 9.27 3.97
N VAL A 24 6.82 8.68 4.57
CA VAL A 24 6.92 8.49 6.02
C VAL A 24 7.07 9.84 6.71
N ILE A 25 6.22 10.10 7.70
CA ILE A 25 6.24 11.31 8.54
C ILE A 25 7.00 11.03 9.84
N GLY A 26 6.88 9.84 10.42
CA GLY A 26 7.58 9.50 11.66
C GLY A 26 7.73 8.00 11.88
N THR A 27 8.77 7.63 12.64
CA THR A 27 9.19 6.23 12.84
C THR A 27 9.65 5.94 14.27
N LYS A 28 9.33 4.74 14.78
CA LYS A 28 9.96 4.13 15.97
C LYS A 28 10.88 3.01 15.52
N TRP A 29 12.05 2.94 16.13
CA TRP A 29 12.97 1.82 15.99
C TRP A 29 13.05 1.00 17.28
N GLY A 30 13.28 -0.30 17.10
CA GLY A 30 13.61 -1.25 18.15
C GLY A 30 14.69 -2.21 17.68
N TRP A 31 15.53 -2.68 18.61
CA TRP A 31 16.63 -3.61 18.36
C TRP A 31 16.90 -4.44 19.61
N SER A 32 17.49 -5.63 19.43
CA SER A 32 18.03 -6.43 20.53
C SER A 32 19.27 -5.78 21.15
N ASP A 33 19.58 -6.06 22.42
CA ASP A 33 20.73 -5.46 23.12
C ASP A 33 22.07 -5.66 22.40
N ASP A 34 22.24 -6.82 21.74
CA ASP A 34 23.42 -7.15 20.93
C ASP A 34 23.51 -6.42 19.58
N ARG A 35 22.44 -5.72 19.19
CA ARG A 35 22.32 -4.93 17.94
C ARG A 35 22.52 -5.75 16.67
N THR A 36 22.34 -7.06 16.73
CA THR A 36 22.52 -7.95 15.57
C THR A 36 21.40 -8.97 15.41
N SER A 37 20.78 -9.41 16.50
CA SER A 37 19.85 -10.54 16.47
C SER A 37 18.43 -10.18 16.05
N LEU A 38 17.95 -8.98 16.34
CA LEU A 38 16.61 -8.55 15.97
C LEU A 38 16.58 -7.04 15.74
N HIS A 39 15.90 -6.63 14.66
CA HIS A 39 15.56 -5.24 14.41
C HIS A 39 14.09 -5.12 14.05
N ALA A 40 13.47 -4.03 14.51
CA ALA A 40 12.11 -3.67 14.19
C ALA A 40 12.01 -2.17 13.89
N SER A 41 11.04 -1.81 13.06
CA SER A 41 10.69 -0.43 12.78
C SER A 41 9.20 -0.32 12.51
N ALA A 42 8.57 0.77 12.99
CA ALA A 42 7.18 1.09 12.70
C ALA A 42 7.05 2.56 12.34
N SER A 43 6.40 2.82 11.21
CA SER A 43 6.23 4.16 10.62
C SER A 43 4.76 4.48 10.36
N TYR A 44 4.46 5.78 10.26
CA TYR A 44 3.20 6.28 9.72
C TYR A 44 3.44 7.41 8.70
N GLY A 45 2.53 7.52 7.74
CA GLY A 45 2.41 8.65 6.82
C GLY A 45 1.04 9.32 6.96
N GLU A 46 0.60 10.07 5.96
CA GLU A 46 -0.71 10.75 5.99
C GLU A 46 -1.87 9.74 6.02
N ASP A 47 -1.80 8.70 5.18
CA ASP A 47 -2.89 7.74 4.98
C ASP A 47 -2.49 6.27 5.25
N PHE A 48 -1.31 6.04 5.85
CA PHE A 48 -0.83 4.68 6.11
C PHE A 48 -0.08 4.52 7.43
N SER A 49 -0.08 3.28 7.91
CA SER A 49 0.83 2.81 8.96
C SER A 49 1.47 1.50 8.51
N VAL A 50 2.75 1.31 8.84
CA VAL A 50 3.52 0.12 8.45
C VAL A 50 4.43 -0.30 9.60
N SER A 51 4.54 -1.60 9.83
CA SER A 51 5.42 -2.17 10.84
C SER A 51 6.10 -3.40 10.27
N ALA A 52 7.39 -3.56 10.56
CA ALA A 52 8.18 -4.71 10.14
C ALA A 52 9.23 -5.04 11.19
N HIS A 53 9.56 -6.33 11.30
CA HIS A 53 10.70 -6.81 12.07
C HIS A 53 11.37 -7.97 11.33
N THR A 54 12.66 -8.14 11.59
CA THR A 54 13.47 -9.24 11.08
C THR A 54 14.34 -9.77 12.22
N PHE A 55 14.47 -11.10 12.32
CA PHE A 55 15.54 -11.74 13.09
C PHE A 55 16.84 -11.61 12.29
N GLY A 56 17.58 -10.55 12.56
CA GLY A 56 18.78 -10.19 11.82
C GLY A 56 19.12 -8.71 11.96
N PRO A 57 20.16 -8.23 11.24
CA PRO A 57 20.65 -6.86 11.35
C PRO A 57 19.71 -5.83 10.70
N ALA A 58 19.85 -4.57 11.08
CA ALA A 58 19.07 -3.44 10.54
C ALA A 58 19.11 -3.34 8.99
N ALA A 59 20.24 -3.68 8.38
CA ALA A 59 20.39 -3.68 6.93
C ALA A 59 19.48 -4.73 6.26
N GLN A 60 19.32 -5.90 6.88
CA GLN A 60 18.43 -6.94 6.37
C GLN A 60 16.97 -6.50 6.47
N LEU A 61 16.54 -5.97 7.62
CA LEU A 61 15.21 -5.39 7.76
C LEU A 61 14.94 -4.30 6.70
N THR A 62 15.95 -3.47 6.40
CA THR A 62 15.82 -2.43 5.37
C THR A 62 15.65 -3.03 3.98
N ALA A 63 16.43 -4.04 3.62
CA ALA A 63 16.31 -4.74 2.35
C ALA A 63 14.95 -5.44 2.22
N ASP A 64 14.48 -6.11 3.27
CA ASP A 64 13.20 -6.82 3.30
C ASP A 64 12.04 -5.83 3.09
N VAL A 65 12.05 -4.71 3.82
CA VAL A 65 11.04 -3.64 3.67
C VAL A 65 11.08 -3.09 2.25
N LEU A 66 12.22 -2.64 1.75
CA LEU A 66 12.29 -2.05 0.41
C LEU A 66 11.90 -3.06 -0.67
N GLY A 67 12.27 -4.33 -0.53
CA GLY A 67 11.86 -5.40 -1.44
C GLY A 67 10.35 -5.63 -1.46
N ALA A 68 9.69 -5.59 -0.29
CA ALA A 68 8.23 -5.75 -0.20
C ALA A 68 7.46 -4.64 -0.95
N PHE A 69 8.01 -3.43 -1.02
CA PHE A 69 7.38 -2.28 -1.69
C PHE A 69 7.93 -2.03 -3.11
N ALA A 70 9.08 -2.60 -3.49
CA ALA A 70 9.66 -2.46 -4.83
C ALA A 70 8.84 -3.14 -5.93
N HIS A 71 8.01 -4.14 -5.57
CA HIS A 71 7.19 -4.90 -6.52
C HIS A 71 5.79 -4.34 -6.75
N GLN A 72 5.50 -3.11 -6.35
CA GLN A 72 4.32 -2.43 -6.87
C GLN A 72 4.54 -2.16 -8.35
N ASN A 73 4.01 -3.02 -9.23
CA ASN A 73 4.00 -2.77 -10.66
C ASN A 73 3.12 -1.54 -10.91
N PRO A 74 3.68 -0.36 -11.20
CA PRO A 74 2.90 0.87 -11.29
C PRO A 74 1.91 0.82 -12.45
N ALA A 75 2.24 0.03 -13.49
CA ALA A 75 1.34 -0.22 -14.60
C ALA A 75 0.17 -1.11 -14.19
N LEU A 76 0.38 -2.10 -13.32
CA LEU A 76 -0.72 -2.91 -12.77
C LEU A 76 -1.63 -2.08 -11.87
N HIS A 77 -1.05 -1.25 -10.99
CA HIS A 77 -1.82 -0.39 -10.09
C HIS A 77 -2.67 0.60 -10.89
N ARG A 78 -2.05 1.28 -11.87
CA ARG A 78 -2.78 2.16 -12.81
C ARG A 78 -3.86 1.40 -13.58
N ALA A 79 -3.56 0.20 -14.08
CA ALA A 79 -4.56 -0.58 -14.81
C ALA A 79 -5.76 -0.94 -13.93
N ILE A 80 -5.55 -1.23 -12.64
CA ILE A 80 -6.64 -1.45 -11.68
C ILE A 80 -7.45 -0.16 -11.47
N ASP A 81 -6.79 0.98 -11.26
CA ASP A 81 -7.46 2.28 -11.07
C ASP A 81 -8.26 2.72 -12.31
N ASP A 82 -7.67 2.58 -13.50
CA ASP A 82 -8.31 2.87 -14.79
C ASP A 82 -9.53 1.96 -15.00
N THR A 83 -9.40 0.66 -14.67
CA THR A 83 -10.51 -0.30 -14.76
C THR A 83 -11.62 0.05 -13.77
N ALA A 84 -11.28 0.36 -12.52
CA ALA A 84 -12.26 0.76 -11.51
C ALA A 84 -13.01 2.03 -11.93
N THR A 85 -12.30 3.02 -12.49
CA THR A 85 -12.89 4.26 -13.02
C THR A 85 -13.83 3.97 -14.18
N ALA A 86 -13.39 3.16 -15.15
CA ALA A 86 -14.21 2.78 -16.30
C ALA A 86 -15.49 2.03 -15.90
N VAL A 87 -15.39 1.12 -14.92
CA VAL A 87 -16.57 0.42 -14.36
C VAL A 87 -17.52 1.41 -13.69
N HIS A 88 -17.02 2.35 -12.90
CA HIS A 88 -17.86 3.38 -12.27
C HIS A 88 -18.62 4.19 -13.32
N GLN A 89 -17.93 4.66 -14.36
CA GLN A 89 -18.54 5.41 -15.46
C GLN A 89 -19.59 4.59 -16.24
N ALA A 90 -19.33 3.29 -16.44
CA ALA A 90 -20.28 2.40 -17.09
C ALA A 90 -21.54 2.21 -16.24
N VAL A 91 -21.40 2.01 -14.94
CA VAL A 91 -22.53 1.93 -13.99
C VAL A 91 -23.32 3.24 -13.96
N ASP A 92 -22.64 4.39 -13.91
CA ASP A 92 -23.28 5.71 -13.96
C ASP A 92 -24.06 5.91 -15.27
N THR A 93 -23.52 5.45 -16.40
CA THR A 93 -24.19 5.52 -17.70
C THR A 93 -25.44 4.63 -17.75
N VAL A 94 -25.37 3.40 -17.22
CA VAL A 94 -26.52 2.48 -17.18
C VAL A 94 -27.60 3.01 -16.23
N THR A 95 -27.22 3.48 -15.05
CA THR A 95 -28.16 4.01 -14.05
C THR A 95 -28.83 5.30 -14.51
N SER A 96 -28.10 6.18 -15.22
CA SER A 96 -28.65 7.44 -15.76
C SER A 96 -29.51 7.27 -17.01
N SER A 97 -29.35 6.17 -17.76
CA SER A 97 -30.15 5.87 -18.95
C SER A 97 -31.34 4.95 -18.68
N ALA A 98 -31.37 4.26 -17.54
CA ALA A 98 -32.46 3.38 -17.15
C ALA A 98 -33.71 4.17 -16.69
N ALA A 99 -34.89 3.67 -17.05
CA ALA A 99 -36.14 4.19 -16.50
C ALA A 99 -36.21 3.91 -14.99
N PRO A 100 -36.83 4.82 -14.18
CA PRO A 100 -36.99 4.60 -12.74
C PRO A 100 -37.70 3.27 -12.46
N GLY A 101 -37.01 2.35 -11.78
CA GLY A 101 -37.51 1.00 -11.44
C GLY A 101 -36.90 -0.15 -12.26
N ASP A 102 -36.26 0.13 -13.40
CA ASP A 102 -35.69 -0.90 -14.29
C ASP A 102 -34.15 -1.05 -14.16
N VAL A 103 -33.52 -0.29 -13.26
CA VAL A 103 -32.06 -0.22 -13.09
C VAL A 103 -31.42 -1.60 -12.90
N HIS A 104 -32.05 -2.46 -12.10
CA HIS A 104 -31.54 -3.81 -11.83
C HIS A 104 -31.47 -4.66 -13.11
N ARG A 105 -32.55 -4.67 -13.90
CA ARG A 105 -32.60 -5.38 -15.19
C ARG A 105 -31.58 -4.80 -16.17
N ALA A 106 -31.44 -3.47 -16.22
CA ALA A 106 -30.49 -2.81 -17.11
C ALA A 106 -29.03 -3.15 -16.79
N ILE A 107 -28.70 -3.31 -15.49
CA ILE A 107 -27.37 -3.75 -15.05
C ILE A 107 -27.14 -5.22 -15.45
N ASP A 108 -28.11 -6.10 -15.25
CA ASP A 108 -28.00 -7.53 -15.60
C ASP A 108 -27.80 -7.75 -17.10
N ASP A 109 -28.54 -7.00 -17.94
CA ASP A 109 -28.41 -7.04 -19.40
C ASP A 109 -27.04 -6.55 -19.87
N ALA A 110 -26.49 -5.51 -19.22
CA ALA A 110 -25.16 -5.00 -19.50
C ALA A 110 -24.06 -5.99 -19.10
N ALA A 111 -24.23 -6.65 -17.94
CA ALA A 111 -23.31 -7.69 -17.47
C ALA A 111 -23.30 -8.91 -18.41
N TRP A 112 -24.48 -9.33 -18.90
CA TRP A 112 -24.59 -10.40 -19.89
C TRP A 112 -23.84 -10.07 -21.19
N ARG A 113 -24.03 -8.86 -21.72
CA ARG A 113 -23.36 -8.41 -22.95
C ARG A 113 -21.85 -8.32 -22.83
N ALA A 114 -21.34 -7.94 -21.66
CA ALA A 114 -19.89 -7.92 -21.43
C ALA A 114 -19.27 -9.33 -21.44
N HIS A 115 -20.03 -10.34 -21.04
CA HIS A 115 -19.59 -11.74 -21.00
C HIS A 115 -19.46 -12.39 -22.38
N GLU A 116 -20.18 -11.90 -23.40
CA GLU A 116 -20.13 -12.41 -24.79
C GLU A 116 -18.95 -11.85 -25.63
N ILE A 117 -18.20 -10.87 -25.11
CA ILE A 117 -17.14 -10.16 -25.86
C ILE A 117 -15.73 -10.78 -25.61
N VAL A 118 -15.57 -11.70 -24.67
CA VAL A 118 -14.33 -12.45 -24.46
C VAL A 118 -14.42 -13.81 -25.20
N PRO A 119 -13.64 -14.04 -26.28
CA PRO A 119 -13.60 -15.34 -26.96
C PRO A 119 -12.91 -16.44 -26.13
#